data_AF-A0A2T5VC27-F1
#
_entry.id   AF-A0A2T5VC27-F1
#
_cell.length_a   1.000
_cell.length_b   1.000
_cell.length_c   1.000
_cell.angle_alpha   90.00
_cell.angle_beta   90.00
_cell.angle_gamma   90.00
#
_symmetry.space_group_name_H-M   'P 1'
#
loop_
_entity.id
_entity.type
_entity.pdbx_description
1 polymer ?
#
loop_
_entity_poly.entity_id
_entity_poly.type
_entity_poly.pdbx_seq_one_letter_code
_entity_poly.pdbx_strand_id
1 'polypeptide(L)' 'MTQGGTPSGPGRIFLEFTRVGRQVKVSAIDEATGVEVSMIGPLTVSQEELGRLAVRKLKRRLEQGGA' A
#
# COMPACT_ATOMS: atom_id res chain seq x y z
N MET A 1 -12.08 -6.88 -24.16
CA MET A 1 -11.62 -6.13 -22.98
C MET A 1 -10.45 -6.89 -22.37
N THR A 2 -9.27 -6.63 -22.93
CA THR A 2 -8.06 -7.46 -22.83
C THR A 2 -7.25 -7.16 -21.58
N GLN A 3 -6.98 -8.22 -20.83
CA GLN A 3 -5.91 -8.49 -19.87
C GLN A 3 -4.82 -7.42 -19.64
N GLY A 4 -4.57 -7.10 -18.36
CA GLY A 4 -3.46 -6.24 -17.89
C GLY A 4 -2.67 -6.78 -16.68
N GLY A 5 -2.76 -8.08 -16.37
CA GLY A 5 -1.70 -8.77 -15.62
C GLY A 5 -0.80 -9.44 -16.67
N THR A 6 0.45 -9.05 -16.87
CA THR A 6 1.62 -9.17 -15.97
C THR A 6 2.75 -8.29 -16.55
N PRO A 7 3.71 -7.78 -15.75
CA PRO A 7 4.74 -8.62 -15.15
C PRO A 7 4.85 -8.47 -13.63
N SER A 8 5.04 -9.60 -12.96
CA SER A 8 5.60 -9.69 -11.61
C SER A 8 7.05 -9.25 -11.72
N GLY A 9 7.27 -7.95 -11.53
CA GLY A 9 8.59 -7.35 -11.40
C GLY A 9 8.86 -7.03 -9.93
N PRO A 10 10.12 -7.06 -9.47
CA PRO A 10 10.46 -6.62 -8.12
C PRO A 10 9.98 -5.17 -7.92
N GLY A 11 9.05 -4.95 -6.99
CA GLY A 11 8.52 -3.63 -6.65
C GLY A 11 7.05 -3.36 -7.00
N ARG A 12 6.25 -4.38 -7.34
CA ARG A 12 4.80 -4.22 -7.46
C ARG A 12 4.17 -4.13 -6.07
N ILE A 13 3.52 -3.00 -5.78
CA ILE A 13 2.85 -2.72 -4.51
C ILE A 13 1.36 -2.57 -4.77
N PHE A 14 0.55 -3.36 -4.06
CA PHE A 14 -0.90 -3.21 -4.05
C PHE A 14 -1.32 -2.23 -2.97
N LEU A 15 -2.25 -1.33 -3.30
CA LEU A 15 -2.83 -0.37 -2.38
C LEU A 15 -4.33 -0.59 -2.28
N GLU A 16 -4.81 -0.84 -1.07
CA GLU A 16 -6.25 -0.95 -0.77
C GLU A 16 -6.69 0.22 0.11
N PHE A 17 -7.82 0.83 -0.25
CA PHE A 17 -8.42 1.94 0.49
C PHE A 17 -9.81 1.54 0.98
N THR A 18 -9.97 1.37 2.29
CA THR A 18 -11.26 1.07 2.93
C THR A 18 -11.76 2.29 3.70
N ARG A 19 -12.92 2.84 3.32
CA ARG A 19 -13.54 3.92 4.12
C ARG A 19 -14.14 3.35 5.40
N VAL A 20 -13.81 3.96 6.53
CA VAL A 20 -14.34 3.60 7.86
C VAL A 20 -14.84 4.89 8.51
N GLY A 21 -16.14 5.16 8.36
CA GLY A 21 -16.77 6.39 8.85
C GLY A 21 -16.13 7.64 8.22
N ARG A 22 -15.49 8.47 9.04
CA ARG A 22 -14.80 9.71 8.63
C ARG A 22 -13.31 9.53 8.28
N GLN A 23 -12.84 8.29 8.32
CA GLN A 23 -11.45 7.92 8.08
C GLN A 23 -11.36 6.95 6.91
N VAL A 24 -10.15 6.76 6.42
CA VAL A 24 -9.82 5.76 5.43
C VAL A 24 -8.65 4.92 5.93
N LYS A 25 -8.85 3.61 5.94
CA LYS A 25 -7.78 2.63 6.12
C LYS A 25 -7.10 2.43 4.78
N VAL A 26 -5.78 2.53 4.78
CA VAL A 26 -4.94 2.26 3.62
C VAL A 26 -4.05 1.09 3.95
N SER A 27 -4.12 0.03 3.15
CA SER A 27 -3.23 -1.13 3.21
C SER A 27 -2.28 -1.10 2.02
N ALA A 28 -0.98 -1.26 2.27
CA ALA A 28 0.03 -1.41 1.25
C ALA A 28 0.67 -2.79 1.37
N ILE A 29 0.67 -3.57 0.28
CA ILE A 29 1.15 -4.95 0.24
C ILE A 29 2.23 -5.06 -0.84
N ASP A 30 3.39 -5.58 -0.47
CA ASP A 30 4.44 -5.91 -1.43
C ASP A 30 4.19 -7.30 -2.05
N GLU A 31 4.13 -7.38 -3.38
CA GLU A 31 3.87 -8.66 -4.08
C GLU A 31 4.97 -9.70 -3.82
N ALA A 32 6.23 -9.27 -3.81
CA ALA A 32 7.37 -10.19 -3.81
C ALA A 32 7.61 -10.84 -2.44
N THR A 33 7.42 -10.07 -1.37
CA THR A 33 7.68 -10.51 0.02
C THR A 33 6.41 -10.87 0.77
N GLY A 34 5.24 -10.47 0.27
CA GLY A 34 3.95 -10.62 0.98
C GLY A 34 3.82 -9.73 2.22
N VAL A 35 4.76 -8.80 2.46
CA VAL A 35 4.68 -7.90 3.62
C VAL A 35 3.57 -6.89 3.40
N GLU A 36 2.68 -6.80 4.38
CA GLU A 36 1.60 -5.82 4.44
C GLU A 36 1.84 -4.81 5.55
N VAL A 37 1.51 -3.55 5.28
CA VAL A 37 1.33 -2.53 6.31
C VAL A 37 -0.02 -1.84 6.15
N SER A 38 -0.68 -1.55 7.26
CA SER A 38 -1.91 -0.75 7.26
C SER A 38 -1.72 0.58 8.01
N MET A 39 -2.47 1.59 7.60
CA MET A 39 -2.51 2.91 8.24
C MET A 39 -3.93 3.49 8.17
N ILE A 40 -4.30 4.31 9.15
CA ILE A 40 -5.55 5.07 9.13
C ILE A 40 -5.22 6.54 8.87
N GLY A 41 -5.90 7.14 7.90
CA GLY A 41 -5.82 8.57 7.59
C GLY A 41 -7.19 9.23 7.59
N PRO A 42 -7.24 10.57 7.68
CA PRO A 42 -8.48 11.32 7.55
C PRO A 42 -8.95 11.34 6.08
N LEU A 43 -10.27 11.32 5.85
CA LEU A 43 -10.86 11.44 4.50
C LEU A 43 -10.59 12.77 3.81
N THR A 44 -10.12 13.78 4.55
CA THR A 44 -9.75 15.10 4.00
C THR A 44 -8.44 15.07 3.22
N VAL A 45 -7.63 14.02 3.37
CA VAL A 45 -6.37 13.85 2.65
C VAL A 45 -6.62 13.00 1.40
N SER A 46 -6.04 13.40 0.28
CA SER A 46 -6.15 12.67 -0.99
C SER A 46 -5.65 11.24 -0.88
N GLN A 47 -6.30 10.33 -1.60
CA GLN A 47 -5.91 8.91 -1.65
C GLN A 47 -4.47 8.73 -2.13
N GLU A 48 -3.98 9.56 -3.05
CA GLU A 48 -2.60 9.53 -3.53
C GLU A 48 -1.59 9.80 -2.40
N GLU A 49 -1.82 10.83 -1.58
CA GLU A 49 -0.93 11.18 -0.46
C GLU A 49 -0.96 10.10 0.63
N LEU A 50 -2.14 9.55 0.93
CA LEU A 50 -2.28 8.44 1.87
C LEU A 50 -1.61 7.16 1.35
N GLY A 51 -1.75 6.87 0.06
CA GLY A 51 -1.07 5.78 -0.62
C GLY A 51 0.45 5.94 -0.55
N ARG A 52 0.96 7.14 -0.81
CA ARG A 52 2.39 7.46 -0.72
C ARG A 52 2.93 7.27 0.71
N LEU A 53 2.16 7.66 1.73
CA LEU A 53 2.50 7.40 3.13
C LEU A 53 2.53 5.90 3.44
N ALA A 54 1.54 5.13 2.96
CA ALA A 54 1.49 3.69 3.15
C ALA A 54 2.66 2.96 2.45
N VAL A 55 2.98 3.34 1.21
CA VAL A 55 4.16 2.83 0.47
C VAL A 55 5.46 3.14 1.21
N ARG A 56 5.63 4.37 1.74
CA ARG A 56 6.82 4.73 2.53
C ARG A 56 6.93 3.86 3.78
N LYS A 57 5.81 3.61 4.48
CA LYS A 57 5.76 2.73 5.64
C LYS A 57 6.13 1.29 5.28
N LEU A 58 5.66 0.80 4.13
CA LEU A 58 5.96 -0.54 3.62
C LEU A 58 7.44 -0.70 3.34
N LYS A 59 8.03 0.22 2.56
CA LYS A 59 9.47 0.22 2.24
C LYS A 59 10.33 0.18 3.50
N ARG A 60 10.02 1.05 4.48
CA ARG A 60 10.71 1.06 5.76
C ARG A 60 10.58 -0.27 6.51
N ARG A 61 9.42 -0.94 6.42
CA ARG A 61 9.21 -2.24 7.08
C ARG A 61 9.96 -3.38 6.39
N LEU A 62 10.12 -3.32 5.06
CA LEU A 62 10.96 -4.23 4.28
C LEU A 62 12.44 -4.06 4.64
N GLU A 63 12.91 -2.81 4.74
CA GLU A 63 14.28 -2.49 5.15
C GLU A 63 14.59 -2.99 6.57
N GLN A 64 13.61 -2.92 7.49
CA GLN A 64 13.77 -3.37 8.89
C GLN A 64 13.59 -4.88 9.08
N GLY A 65 12.89 -5.56 8.17
CA GLY A 65 12.65 -7.00 8.23
C GLY A 65 13.73 -7.84 7.55
N GLY A 66 14.67 -7.21 6.85
CA GLY A 66 15.79 -7.86 6.16
C GLY A 66 17.07 -7.97 6.99
N ALA A 67 16.96 -8.14 8.32
CA ALA A 67 18.08 -8.33 9.24
C ALA A 67 18.03 -9.71 9.89
#